data_AF-A0A1F0NJ30-F1
#
_entry.id   AF-A0A1F0NJ30-F1
#
_cell.length_a   1.000
_cell.length_b   1.000
_cell.length_c   1.000
_cell.angle_alpha   90.00
_cell.angle_beta   90.00
_cell.angle_gamma   90.00
#
_symmetry.space_group_name_H-M   'P 1'
#
loop_
_entity.id
_entity.type
_entity.pdbx_description
1 polymer ?
#
loop_
_entity_poly.entity_id
_entity_poly.type
_entity_poly.pdbx_seq_one_letter_code
_entity_poly.pdbx_strand_id
1 'polypeptide(L)'
;MIIKNYKYDYSAGRICYTIDVDGYEQAMEHTKTEHGSVQRNDIDDFLNTVEEYDFQEAEMIEAFVDFQNDLLLYGIDFELRNEVE
;
A
#
# COMPACT_ATOMS: atom_id res chain seq x y z
N MET A 1 -1.73 -12.25 -2.02
CA MET A 1 -1.10 -10.91 -2.16
C MET A 1 0.40 -10.99 -1.92
N ILE A 2 1.19 -10.38 -2.81
CA ILE A 2 2.64 -10.18 -2.64
C ILE A 2 2.92 -8.67 -2.78
N ILE A 3 3.66 -8.10 -1.82
CA ILE A 3 4.13 -6.71 -1.90
C ILE A 3 5.54 -6.69 -2.50
N LYS A 4 5.70 -5.97 -3.60
CA LYS A 4 6.97 -5.84 -4.32
C LYS A 4 7.50 -4.42 -4.25
N ASN A 5 8.83 -4.29 -4.36
CA ASN A 5 9.53 -3.02 -4.53
C ASN A 5 9.17 -1.96 -3.47
N TYR A 6 8.86 -2.38 -2.25
CA TYR A 6 8.47 -1.47 -1.18
C TYR A 6 9.61 -0.51 -0.84
N LYS A 7 9.30 0.78 -0.87
CA LYS A 7 10.23 1.86 -0.56
C LYS A 7 9.52 2.91 0.27
N TYR A 8 10.13 3.24 1.40
CA TYR A 8 9.76 4.41 2.18
C TYR A 8 10.83 5.49 2.05
N ASP A 9 10.48 6.59 1.38
CA ASP A 9 11.26 7.82 1.36
C ASP A 9 10.72 8.76 2.43
N TYR A 10 11.24 8.62 3.65
CA TYR A 10 10.87 9.47 4.79
C TYR A 10 11.12 10.95 4.51
N SER A 11 12.20 11.27 3.78
CA SER A 11 12.57 12.66 3.47
C SER A 11 11.56 13.36 2.55
N ALA A 12 10.95 12.59 1.65
CA ALA A 12 9.89 13.05 0.78
C ALA A 12 8.47 12.83 1.35
N GLY A 13 8.36 12.20 2.53
CA GLY A 13 7.06 11.81 3.10
C GLY A 13 6.26 10.89 2.18
N ARG A 14 6.94 9.96 1.50
CA ARG A 14 6.37 9.15 0.43
C ARG A 14 6.64 7.66 0.61
N ILE A 15 5.60 6.83 0.43
CA ILE A 15 5.69 5.37 0.37
C ILE A 15 5.30 4.90 -1.03
N CYS A 16 6.08 4.00 -1.63
CA CYS A 16 5.81 3.41 -2.93
C CYS A 16 5.98 1.89 -2.89
N TYR A 17 5.10 1.15 -3.55
CA TYR A 17 5.18 -0.31 -3.69
C TYR A 17 4.29 -0.79 -4.82
N THR A 18 4.35 -2.09 -5.12
CA THR A 18 3.43 -2.76 -6.05
C THR A 18 2.74 -3.90 -5.32
N ILE A 19 1.41 -3.96 -5.44
CA ILE A 19 0.59 -5.07 -4.98
C ILE A 19 0.45 -6.04 -6.15
N ASP A 20 0.78 -7.30 -5.94
CA ASP A 20 0.56 -8.39 -6.90
C ASP A 20 -0.41 -9.41 -6.30
N VAL A 21 -1.52 -9.63 -6.99
CA VAL A 21 -2.51 -10.67 -6.69
C VAL A 21 -2.64 -11.55 -7.93
N ASP A 22 -2.13 -12.78 -7.84
CA ASP A 22 -2.15 -13.79 -8.91
C ASP A 22 -1.66 -13.29 -10.30
N GLY A 23 -0.69 -12.38 -10.31
CA GLY A 23 -0.12 -11.80 -11.53
C GLY A 23 -0.83 -10.54 -12.01
N TYR A 24 -1.88 -10.09 -11.32
CA TYR A 24 -2.52 -8.79 -11.53
C TYR A 24 -1.85 -7.76 -10.60
N GLU A 25 -1.13 -6.81 -11.20
CA GLU A 25 -0.30 -5.86 -10.48
C GLU A 25 -0.91 -4.46 -10.43
N GLN A 26 -0.89 -3.84 -9.24
CA GLN A 26 -1.26 -2.45 -9.01
C GLN A 26 -0.12 -1.69 -8.34
N ALA A 27 0.34 -0.61 -8.97
CA ALA A 27 1.33 0.28 -8.38
C ALA A 27 0.66 1.26 -7.43
N MET A 28 1.23 1.40 -6.23
CA MET A 28 0.75 2.28 -5.19
C MET A 28 1.79 3.33 -4.85
N GLU A 29 1.33 4.57 -4.72
CA GLU A 29 2.09 5.69 -4.17
C GLU A 29 1.22 6.40 -3.13
N HIS A 30 1.82 6.70 -1.99
CA HIS A 30 1.24 7.47 -0.91
C HIS A 30 2.15 8.65 -0.62
N THR A 31 1.59 9.86 -0.57
CA THR A 31 2.36 11.08 -0.33
C THR A 31 1.69 11.88 0.79
N LYS A 32 2.45 12.20 1.83
CA LYS A 32 2.03 13.11 2.89
C LYS A 32 2.00 14.53 2.36
N THR A 33 0.85 15.18 2.50
CA THR A 33 0.68 16.59 2.15
C THR A 33 1.23 17.50 3.26
N GLU A 34 1.57 18.74 2.90
CA GLU A 34 2.00 19.76 3.87
C GLU A 34 0.93 20.08 4.93
N HIS A 35 -0.33 19.77 4.63
CA HIS A 35 -1.47 19.99 5.52
C HIS A 35 -1.75 18.82 6.47
N GLY A 36 -0.88 17.80 6.49
CA GLY A 36 -1.01 16.67 7.42
C GLY A 36 -2.05 15.64 7.00
N SER A 37 -2.43 15.58 5.72
CA SER A 37 -3.20 14.48 5.14
C SER A 37 -2.33 13.59 4.27
N VAL A 38 -2.82 12.42 3.86
CA VAL A 38 -2.15 11.56 2.88
C VAL A 38 -2.99 11.50 1.62
N GLN A 39 -2.33 11.70 0.47
CA GLN A 39 -2.89 11.40 -0.84
C GLN A 39 -2.33 10.07 -1.31
N ARG A 40 -3.15 9.29 -2.01
CA ARG A 40 -2.75 8.03 -2.61
C ARG A 40 -3.37 7.86 -4.00
N ASN A 41 -2.78 7.00 -4.80
CA ASN A 41 -3.37 6.60 -6.08
C ASN A 41 -4.70 5.86 -5.86
N ASP A 42 -5.59 5.97 -6.85
CA ASP A 42 -6.84 5.22 -6.88
C ASP A 42 -6.56 3.71 -6.95
N ILE A 43 -7.31 2.96 -6.16
CA ILE A 43 -7.23 1.50 -6.04
C ILE A 43 -8.62 0.84 -6.15
N ASP A 44 -9.70 1.62 -6.28
CA ASP A 44 -11.07 1.10 -6.16
C ASP A 44 -11.36 0.06 -7.26
N ASP A 45 -10.96 0.32 -8.51
CA ASP A 45 -11.11 -0.62 -9.63
C ASP A 45 -10.33 -1.93 -9.40
N PHE A 46 -9.14 -1.84 -8.79
CA PHE A 46 -8.32 -3.01 -8.46
C PHE A 46 -8.97 -3.84 -7.34
N LEU A 47 -9.42 -3.19 -6.26
CA LEU A 47 -10.10 -3.85 -5.16
C LEU A 47 -11.39 -4.54 -5.60
N ASN A 48 -12.24 -3.86 -6.39
CA ASN A 48 -13.45 -4.45 -6.95
C ASN A 48 -13.14 -5.71 -7.76
N THR A 49 -12.08 -5.69 -8.57
CA THR A 49 -11.65 -6.85 -9.36
C THR A 49 -11.23 -8.00 -8.46
N VAL A 50 -10.46 -7.74 -7.40
CA VAL A 50 -10.03 -8.79 -6.46
C VAL A 50 -11.22 -9.33 -5.66
N GLU A 51 -12.12 -8.46 -5.21
CA GLU A 51 -13.30 -8.80 -4.40
C GLU A 51 -14.23 -9.79 -5.10
N GLU A 52 -14.36 -9.69 -6.43
CA GLU A 52 -15.15 -10.64 -7.24
C GLU A 52 -14.65 -12.09 -7.12
N TYR A 53 -13.36 -12.29 -6.85
CA TYR A 53 -12.75 -13.62 -6.69
C TYR A 53 -12.58 -14.00 -5.21
N ASP A 54 -12.06 -13.08 -4.40
CA ASP A 54 -11.81 -13.26 -2.98
C ASP A 54 -12.03 -11.94 -2.21
N PHE A 55 -13.23 -11.82 -1.64
CA PHE A 55 -13.62 -10.70 -0.78
C PHE A 55 -12.64 -10.46 0.38
N GLN A 56 -12.13 -11.54 1.01
CA GLN A 56 -11.23 -11.39 2.16
C GLN A 56 -9.86 -10.88 1.73
N GLU A 57 -9.40 -11.26 0.54
CA GLU A 57 -8.16 -10.73 -0.01
C GLU A 57 -8.27 -9.23 -0.32
N ALA A 58 -9.40 -8.79 -0.89
CA ALA A 58 -9.67 -7.36 -1.10
C ALA A 58 -9.67 -6.57 0.21
N GLU A 59 -10.34 -7.06 1.26
CA GLU A 59 -10.33 -6.42 2.59
C GLU A 59 -8.91 -6.34 3.18
N MET A 60 -8.09 -7.40 3.02
CA MET A 60 -6.70 -7.38 3.49
C MET A 60 -5.85 -6.35 2.74
N ILE A 61 -6.05 -6.20 1.43
CA ILE A 61 -5.34 -5.20 0.62
C ILE A 61 -5.73 -3.79 1.06
N GLU A 62 -7.02 -3.52 1.24
CA GLU A 62 -7.50 -2.22 1.70
C GLU A 62 -6.92 -1.87 3.09
N ALA A 63 -6.98 -2.81 4.03
CA ALA A 63 -6.39 -2.62 5.36
C ALA A 63 -4.87 -2.34 5.30
N PHE A 64 -4.15 -3.03 4.42
CA PHE A 64 -2.72 -2.78 4.21
C PHE A 64 -2.45 -1.38 3.64
N VAL A 65 -3.24 -0.94 2.67
CA VAL A 65 -3.16 0.39 2.05
C VAL A 65 -3.44 1.49 3.07
N ASP A 66 -4.44 1.29 3.93
CA ASP A 66 -4.76 2.23 5.02
C ASP A 66 -3.64 2.31 6.05
N PHE A 67 -3.04 1.17 6.41
CA PHE A 67 -1.87 1.15 7.29
C PHE A 67 -0.70 1.99 6.74
N GLN A 68 -0.48 2.04 5.42
CA GLN A 68 0.57 2.90 4.85
C GLN A 68 0.29 4.39 5.07
N ASN A 69 -0.99 4.79 5.05
CA ASN A 69 -1.36 6.17 5.37
C ASN A 69 -1.03 6.50 6.83
N ASP A 70 -1.33 5.58 7.75
CA ASP A 70 -1.01 5.75 9.16
C ASP A 70 0.50 5.91 9.39
N LEU A 71 1.33 5.08 8.75
CA LEU A 71 2.79 5.19 8.83
C LEU A 71 3.28 6.61 8.45
N LEU A 72 2.74 7.17 7.37
CA LEU A 72 3.07 8.53 6.93
C LEU A 72 2.52 9.60 7.89
N LEU A 73 1.27 9.47 8.33
CA LEU A 73 0.63 10.43 9.23
C LEU A 73 1.40 10.55 10.54
N TYR A 74 1.73 9.41 11.15
CA TYR A 74 2.47 9.35 12.42
C TYR A 74 3.99 9.47 12.26
N GLY A 75 4.50 9.45 11.02
CA GLY A 75 5.94 9.56 10.76
C GLY A 75 6.74 8.37 11.31
N ILE A 76 6.13 7.18 11.29
CA ILE A 76 6.73 5.93 11.77
C ILE A 76 7.48 5.30 10.61
N ASP A 77 8.81 5.21 10.70
CA ASP A 77 9.63 4.46 9.76
C ASP A 77 9.50 2.94 9.98
N PHE A 78 9.30 2.20 8.89
CA PHE A 78 9.08 0.76 8.92
C PHE A 78 9.68 0.09 7.67
N GLU A 79 10.25 -1.09 7.87
CA GLU A 79 10.86 -1.91 6.81
C GLU A 79 10.13 -3.25 6.71
N LEU A 80 9.66 -3.60 5.50
CA LEU A 80 9.18 -4.95 5.22
C LEU A 80 10.36 -5.85 4.89
N ARG A 81 10.53 -6.91 5.68
CA ARG A 81 11.50 -7.97 5.42
C ARG A 81 10.74 -9.23 5.06
N ASN A 82 11.12 -9.87 3.95
CA ASN A 82 10.66 -11.22 3.68
C ASN A 82 11.21 -12.13 4.78
N GLU A 83 10.33 -12.87 5.44
CA GLU A 83 10.74 -13.96 6.30
C GLU A 83 11.33 -15.04 5.38
N VAL A 84 12.66 -15.15 5.38
CA VAL A 84 13.36 -16.20 4.64
C VAL A 84 13.39 -17.39 5.60
N GLU A 85 12.55 -18.41 5.34
CA GLU A 85 12.75 -19.75 5.92
C GLU A 85 13.92 -20.47 5.23
#